data_AF-A0AAE2YHD4-F1
#
_entry.id   AF-A0AAE2YHD4-F1
#
_cell.length_a   1.000
_cell.length_b   1.000
_cell.length_c   1.000
_cell.angle_alpha   90.00
_cell.angle_beta   90.00
_cell.angle_gamma   90.00
#
_symmetry.space_group_name_H-M   'P 1'
#
loop_
_entity.id
_entity.type
_entity.pdbx_description
1 polymer ?
#
loop_
_entity_poly.entity_id
_entity_poly.type
_entity_poly.pdbx_seq_one_letter_code
_entity_poly.pdbx_strand_id
1 'polypeptide(L)'
;MSKEGEESTRKVPEWVEAREQLKHPPLKESLGDDELFLLEILSQQRKILDQIITEFNAPRKAAGKEPSSKEQIVSMLKELEDKGLLSKVEVWQITSKGKRYLEEM
;
A
#
# COMPACT_ATOMS: atom_id res chain seq x y z
N MET A 1 -38.21 -23.11 37.65
CA MET A 1 -38.64 -22.35 36.47
C MET A 1 -38.23 -20.89 36.67
N SER A 2 -37.48 -20.36 35.68
CA SER A 2 -37.15 -18.95 35.37
C SER A 2 -36.59 -18.00 36.45
N LYS A 3 -35.38 -17.48 36.21
CA LYS A 3 -35.18 -16.18 35.55
C LYS A 3 -33.70 -15.95 35.17
N GLU A 4 -33.54 -15.52 33.92
CA GLU A 4 -32.65 -14.42 33.45
C GLU A 4 -31.14 -14.62 33.73
N GLY A 5 -30.28 -14.81 32.73
CA GLY A 5 -30.12 -13.88 31.63
C GLY A 5 -29.10 -12.82 32.05
N GLU A 6 -27.83 -13.20 32.15
CA GLU A 6 -26.75 -12.23 32.28
C GLU A 6 -25.76 -12.47 31.15
N GLU A 7 -26.19 -11.98 29.98
CA GLU A 7 -25.39 -11.73 28.81
C GLU A 7 -24.31 -10.73 29.23
N SER A 8 -23.15 -11.24 29.63
CA SER A 8 -21.99 -10.44 29.99
C SER A 8 -21.39 -9.85 28.72
N THR A 9 -22.07 -8.85 28.16
CA THR A 9 -21.55 -7.94 27.14
C THR A 9 -20.43 -7.15 27.83
N ARG A 10 -19.21 -7.70 27.81
CA ARG A 10 -18.00 -7.02 28.24
C ARG A 10 -17.87 -5.73 27.43
N LYS A 11 -18.28 -4.60 28.01
CA LYS A 11 -17.96 -3.27 27.49
C LYS A 11 -16.45 -3.16 27.43
N VAL A 12 -15.91 -3.25 26.22
CA VAL A 12 -14.51 -2.94 25.95
C VAL A 12 -14.31 -1.47 26.36
N PRO A 13 -13.32 -1.14 27.20
CA PRO A 13 -13.11 0.24 27.63
C PRO A 13 -12.75 1.14 26.45
N GLU A 14 -13.32 2.34 26.37
CA GLU A 14 -13.11 3.32 25.27
C GLU A 14 -11.62 3.65 25.03
N TRP A 15 -10.76 3.53 26.05
CA TRP A 15 -9.31 3.72 25.91
C TRP A 15 -8.62 2.59 25.13
N VAL A 16 -9.20 1.39 25.10
CA VAL A 16 -8.71 0.26 24.28
C VAL A 16 -9.00 0.54 22.82
N GLU A 17 -10.22 1.00 22.49
CA GLU A 17 -10.59 1.40 21.13
C GLU A 17 -9.75 2.58 20.63
N ALA A 18 -9.54 3.62 21.46
CA ALA A 18 -8.67 4.75 21.11
C ALA A 18 -7.21 4.35 20.90
N ARG A 19 -6.72 3.38 21.69
CA ARG A 19 -5.35 2.86 21.56
C ARG A 19 -5.18 1.94 20.35
N GLU A 20 -6.21 1.23 19.92
CA GLU A 20 -6.21 0.50 18.66
C GLU A 20 -6.27 1.44 17.45
N GLN A 21 -7.09 2.50 17.50
CA GLN A 21 -7.12 3.53 16.46
C GLN A 21 -5.80 4.30 16.34
N LEU A 22 -5.07 4.50 17.44
CA LEU A 22 -3.73 5.13 17.43
C LEU A 22 -2.62 4.22 16.89
N LYS A 23 -2.78 2.90 16.91
CA LYS A 23 -1.79 1.98 16.31
C LYS A 23 -1.77 2.03 14.79
N HIS A 24 -2.88 2.46 14.19
CA HIS A 24 -3.11 2.39 12.76
C HIS A 24 -3.69 3.72 12.26
N PRO A 25 -2.90 4.80 12.17
CA PRO A 25 -3.39 6.07 11.64
C PRO A 25 -3.96 5.85 10.23
N PRO A 26 -5.09 6.48 9.88
CA PRO A 26 -5.70 6.31 8.57
C PRO A 26 -4.74 6.80 7.50
N LEU A 27 -4.60 6.02 6.44
CA LEU A 27 -3.83 6.41 5.27
C LEU A 27 -4.61 7.51 4.53
N LYS A 28 -4.13 8.74 4.66
CA LYS A 28 -4.75 9.92 4.03
C LYS A 28 -4.20 10.20 2.62
N GLU A 29 -3.23 9.41 2.18
CA GLU A 29 -2.59 9.58 0.87
C GLU A 29 -3.53 9.07 -0.21
N SER A 30 -3.83 9.90 -1.21
CA SER A 30 -4.49 9.43 -2.43
C SER A 30 -3.42 9.15 -3.46
N LEU A 31 -3.29 7.89 -3.89
CA LEU A 31 -2.40 7.49 -4.98
C LEU A 31 -3.17 7.44 -6.30
N GLY A 32 -2.51 7.86 -7.38
CA GLY A 32 -3.04 7.66 -8.73
C GLY A 32 -2.94 6.20 -9.18
N ASP A 33 -3.69 5.81 -10.22
CA ASP A 33 -3.71 4.44 -10.76
C ASP A 33 -2.31 3.90 -11.08
N ASP A 34 -1.43 4.74 -11.64
CA ASP A 34 -0.06 4.35 -11.98
C ASP A 34 0.82 4.15 -10.73
N GLU A 35 0.64 4.95 -9.69
CA GLU A 35 1.36 4.80 -8.42
C GLU A 35 0.92 3.52 -7.69
N LEU A 36 -0.38 3.25 -7.71
CA LEU A 36 -0.97 2.02 -7.18
C LEU A 36 -0.42 0.79 -7.88
N PHE A 37 -0.38 0.84 -9.22
CA PHE A 37 0.15 -0.26 -10.00
C PHE A 37 1.64 -0.51 -9.71
N LEU A 38 2.43 0.54 -9.49
CA LEU A 38 3.82 0.39 -9.05
C LEU A 38 3.95 -0.25 -7.66
N LEU A 39 3.07 0.09 -6.71
CA LEU A 39 3.02 -0.59 -5.42
C LEU A 39 2.64 -2.06 -5.56
N GLU A 40 1.67 -2.41 -6.40
CA GLU A 40 1.28 -3.79 -6.66
C GLU A 40 2.44 -4.62 -7.24
N ILE A 41 3.17 -4.07 -8.21
CA ILE A 41 4.37 -4.70 -8.80
C ILE A 41 5.40 -5.04 -7.69
N LEU A 42 5.54 -4.18 -6.69
CA LEU A 42 6.51 -4.32 -5.59
C LEU A 42 5.95 -5.02 -4.35
N SER A 43 4.65 -5.36 -4.32
CA SER A 43 3.98 -5.94 -3.16
C SER A 43 4.54 -7.31 -2.77
N GLN A 44 4.89 -8.12 -3.77
CA GLN A 44 5.31 -9.51 -3.57
C GLN A 44 6.83 -9.68 -3.50
N GLN A 45 7.58 -8.84 -4.21
CA GLN A 45 9.03 -8.98 -4.32
C GLN A 45 9.73 -7.65 -4.54
N ARG A 46 10.94 -7.55 -4.00
CA ARG A 46 11.86 -6.45 -4.29
C ARG A 46 12.40 -6.57 -5.72
N LYS A 47 12.52 -5.45 -6.44
CA LYS A 47 12.88 -5.45 -7.86
C LYS A 47 13.91 -4.36 -8.18
N ILE A 48 14.75 -4.65 -9.16
CA ILE A 48 15.59 -3.61 -9.80
C ILE A 48 14.74 -2.75 -10.74
N LEU A 49 15.22 -1.55 -11.05
CA LEU A 49 14.48 -0.58 -11.88
C LEU A 49 14.07 -1.15 -13.24
N ASP A 50 14.95 -1.88 -13.92
CA ASP A 50 14.66 -2.39 -15.27
C ASP A 50 13.54 -3.44 -15.28
N GLN A 51 13.41 -4.23 -14.22
CA GLN A 51 12.30 -5.18 -14.04
C GLN A 51 10.99 -4.42 -13.85
N ILE A 52 10.99 -3.38 -13.00
CA ILE A 52 9.81 -2.54 -12.76
C ILE A 52 9.36 -1.87 -14.05
N ILE A 53 10.28 -1.28 -14.83
CA ILE A 53 9.95 -0.65 -16.12
C ILE A 53 9.31 -1.64 -17.08
N THR A 54 9.85 -2.87 -17.12
CA THR A 54 9.33 -3.93 -17.99
C THR A 54 7.92 -4.34 -17.59
N GLU A 55 7.71 -4.62 -16.31
CA GLU A 55 6.40 -5.05 -15.78
C GLU A 55 5.35 -3.95 -15.84
N PHE A 56 5.75 -2.70 -15.59
CA PHE A 56 4.87 -1.55 -15.67
C PHE A 56 4.39 -1.28 -17.11
N ASN A 57 5.30 -1.41 -18.08
CA ASN A 57 4.98 -1.13 -19.49
C ASN A 57 4.41 -2.33 -20.26
N ALA A 58 4.58 -3.56 -19.77
CA ALA A 58 4.03 -4.76 -20.41
C ALA A 58 2.51 -4.68 -20.67
N PRO A 59 1.64 -4.37 -19.67
CA PRO A 59 0.21 -4.26 -19.90
C PRO A 59 -0.15 -3.08 -20.80
N ARG A 60 0.57 -1.95 -20.73
CA ARG A 60 0.38 -0.79 -21.61
C ARG A 60 0.60 -1.15 -23.08
N LYS A 61 1.72 -1.84 -23.36
CA LYS A 61 2.04 -2.34 -24.71
C LYS A 61 0.98 -3.32 -25.21
N ALA A 62 0.52 -4.24 -24.35
CA ALA A 62 -0.53 -5.20 -24.71
C ALA A 62 -1.87 -4.51 -25.05
N ALA A 63 -2.17 -3.39 -24.38
CA ALA A 63 -3.35 -2.57 -24.65
C ALA A 63 -3.17 -1.56 -25.81
N GLY A 64 -2.03 -1.57 -26.51
CA GLY A 64 -1.72 -0.62 -27.58
C GLY A 64 -1.50 0.83 -27.09
N LYS A 65 -1.26 1.02 -25.79
CA LYS A 65 -0.95 2.32 -25.18
C LYS A 65 0.55 2.61 -25.25
N GLU A 66 0.88 3.90 -25.27
CA GLU A 66 2.27 4.34 -25.23
C GLU A 66 2.92 3.96 -23.88
N PRO A 67 4.13 3.36 -23.90
CA PRO A 67 4.85 3.06 -22.67
C PRO A 67 5.29 4.35 -21.97
N SER A 68 5.27 4.34 -20.64
CA SER A 68 5.83 5.44 -19.84
C SER A 68 7.35 5.44 -19.94
N SER A 69 7.92 6.64 -19.94
CA SER A 69 9.37 6.84 -19.98
C SER A 69 10.03 6.37 -18.69
N LYS A 70 11.34 6.09 -18.75
CA LYS A 70 12.14 5.72 -17.59
C LYS A 70 12.10 6.81 -16.52
N GLU A 71 12.20 8.07 -16.94
CA GLU A 71 12.20 9.24 -16.07
C GLU A 71 10.87 9.39 -15.34
N GLN A 72 9.75 9.18 -16.05
CA GLN A 72 8.41 9.22 -15.46
C GLN A 72 8.25 8.14 -14.37
N ILE A 73 8.64 6.90 -14.67
CA ILE A 73 8.56 5.80 -13.70
C ILE A 73 9.46 6.06 -12.49
N VAL A 74 10.67 6.59 -12.70
CA VAL A 74 11.57 6.97 -11.60
C VAL A 74 11.00 8.10 -10.75
N SER A 75 10.31 9.08 -11.35
CA SER A 75 9.63 10.14 -10.59
C SER A 75 8.58 9.57 -9.65
N MET A 76 7.68 8.71 -10.17
CA MET A 76 6.64 8.07 -9.36
C MET A 76 7.20 7.19 -8.25
N LEU A 77 8.27 6.42 -8.54
CA LEU A 77 8.93 5.60 -7.52
C LEU A 77 9.53 6.46 -6.39
N LYS A 78 10.10 7.62 -6.71
CA LYS A 78 10.61 8.57 -5.71
C LYS A 78 9.49 9.20 -4.90
N GLU A 79 8.39 9.60 -5.54
CA GLU A 79 7.22 10.13 -4.82
C GLU A 79 6.65 9.11 -3.83
N LEU A 80 6.59 7.83 -4.21
CA LEU A 80 6.20 6.74 -3.33
C LEU A 80 7.21 6.47 -2.20
N GLU A 81 8.50 6.69 -2.44
CA GLU A 81 9.55 6.64 -1.42
C GLU A 81 9.44 7.81 -0.43
N ASP A 82 9.20 9.03 -0.90
CA ASP A 82 8.99 10.22 -0.07
C ASP A 82 7.73 10.08 0.80
N LYS A 83 6.68 9.43 0.27
CA LYS A 83 5.48 9.00 1.03
C LYS A 83 5.79 7.85 2.02
N GLY A 84 6.98 7.28 1.98
CA GLY A 84 7.39 6.17 2.85
C GLY A 84 6.71 4.84 2.53
N LEU A 85 6.11 4.71 1.34
CA LEU A 85 5.43 3.49 0.87
C LEU A 85 6.41 2.53 0.21
N LEU A 86 7.50 3.06 -0.34
CA LEU A 86 8.63 2.32 -0.87
C LEU A 86 9.93 2.70 -0.15
N SER A 87 10.97 1.89 -0.35
CA SER A 87 12.35 2.25 0.00
C SER A 87 13.32 1.75 -1.06
N LYS A 88 14.45 2.45 -1.23
CA LYS A 88 15.51 2.09 -2.16
C LYS A 88 16.87 1.98 -1.46
N VAL A 89 17.29 0.74 -1.18
CA VAL A 89 18.64 0.48 -0.61
C VAL A 89 19.60 -0.07 -1.66
N GLU A 90 19.11 -0.84 -2.62
CA GLU A 90 19.83 -1.35 -3.81
C GLU A 90 18.80 -1.72 -4.89
N VAL A 91 17.69 -2.28 -4.42
CA VAL A 91 16.46 -2.55 -5.13
C VAL A 91 15.33 -1.71 -4.53
N TRP A 92 14.25 -1.56 -5.29
CA TRP A 92 13.00 -1.01 -4.77
C TRP A 92 12.25 -2.09 -4.03
N GLN A 93 11.71 -1.75 -2.86
CA GLN A 93 10.92 -2.66 -2.04
C GLN A 93 9.77 -1.90 -1.37
N ILE A 94 8.63 -2.58 -1.23
CA ILE A 94 7.49 -2.06 -0.48
C ILE A 94 7.79 -2.03 1.02
N THR A 95 7.41 -0.95 1.70
CA THR A 95 7.51 -0.84 3.16
C THR A 95 6.29 -1.46 3.84
N SER A 96 6.33 -1.60 5.17
CA SER A 96 5.15 -1.99 5.95
C SER A 96 3.98 -1.02 5.77
N LYS A 97 4.26 0.28 5.57
CA LYS A 97 3.25 1.30 5.28
C LYS A 97 2.63 1.07 3.90
N GLY A 98 3.45 0.80 2.88
CA GLY A 98 2.97 0.49 1.53
C GLY A 98 2.12 -0.79 1.46
N LYS A 99 2.50 -1.84 2.21
CA LYS A 99 1.68 -3.06 2.29
C LYS A 99 0.32 -2.80 2.91
N ARG A 100 0.31 -2.12 4.06
CA ARG A 100 -0.93 -1.70 4.72
C ARG A 100 -1.79 -0.84 3.80
N TYR A 101 -1.18 0.01 2.98
CA TYR A 101 -1.89 0.80 1.99
C TYR A 101 -2.65 -0.04 0.97
N LEU A 102 -2.03 -1.10 0.44
CA LEU A 102 -2.71 -2.01 -0.48
C LEU A 102 -3.79 -2.85 0.18
N GLU A 103 -3.69 -3.12 1.49
CA GLU A 103 -4.68 -3.90 2.26
C GLU A 103 -5.91 -3.07 2.67
N GLU A 104 -5.78 -1.75 2.78
CA GLU A 104 -6.84 -0.83 3.24
C GLU A 104 -7.66 -0.20 2.09
N MET A 105 -7.27 -0.41 0.83
CA MET A 105 -8.04 0.02 -0.36
C MET A 105 -9.01 -1.06 -0.84
#